data_AF-A0A561VBH3-F1
#
_entry.id   AF-A0A561VBH3-F1
#
_cell.length_a   1.000
_cell.length_b   1.000
_cell.length_c   1.000
_cell.angle_alpha   90.00
_cell.angle_beta   90.00
_cell.angle_gamma   90.00
#
_symmetry.space_group_name_H-M   'P 1'
#
loop_
_entity.id
_entity.type
_entity.pdbx_description
1 polymer ?
#
loop_
_entity_poly.entity_id
_entity_poly.type
_entity_poly.pdbx_seq_one_letter_code
_entity_poly.pdbx_strand_id
1 'polypeptide(L)'
;MRPGAEVDSIYLSALEFDVICEAAGFEDRRHIILDVPSPGSTYAERAELVAQAWESLRHKQLAETKRDRVDVELADLLGLLDRPQRSIDVRIWADRSIRALACANGGEGLLAVVDGDVVELTPIRGGALADAAVSVAGDVPPGPGRAVSLPNDALRKASDVAGAGNPLGFTDELRVLGIAHDDAADVANMAHNMGIRGQFGAESNPGRGRPERAGRVVAFHDTDRGRYLHVVRSSGDGRAWSTIAPADNARLAEYARELLTEVWDDPSAPSPGLDGVTV
;
A
#
# COMPACT_ATOMS: atom_id res chain seq x y z
N MET A 1 12.45 -7.63 11.30
CA MET A 1 11.66 -8.64 10.57
C MET A 1 10.28 -8.03 10.29
N ARG A 2 9.73 -8.19 9.08
CA ARG A 2 8.41 -7.62 8.74
C ARG A 2 7.31 -8.24 9.62
N PRO A 3 6.24 -7.51 9.97
CA PRO A 3 5.12 -8.08 10.71
C PRO A 3 4.55 -9.32 10.00
N GLY A 4 4.36 -10.39 10.75
CA GLY A 4 3.81 -11.64 10.23
C GLY A 4 4.79 -12.51 9.44
N ALA A 5 6.04 -12.07 9.20
CA ALA A 5 7.04 -12.89 8.54
C ALA A 5 7.50 -14.04 9.45
N GLU A 6 7.63 -15.23 8.85
CA GLU A 6 8.12 -16.44 9.53
C GLU A 6 9.50 -16.88 9.00
N VAL A 7 9.87 -16.39 7.81
CA VAL A 7 11.13 -16.69 7.12
C VAL A 7 11.74 -15.40 6.60
N ASP A 8 12.99 -15.48 6.15
CA ASP A 8 13.73 -14.34 5.61
C ASP A 8 13.17 -13.89 4.25
N SER A 9 13.36 -12.62 3.93
CA SER A 9 12.95 -12.04 2.65
C SER A 9 13.85 -12.55 1.50
N ILE A 10 13.24 -12.77 0.34
CA ILE A 10 13.93 -13.01 -0.93
C ILE A 10 14.14 -11.67 -1.63
N TYR A 11 15.36 -11.45 -2.15
CA TYR A 11 15.72 -10.23 -2.87
C TYR A 11 16.04 -10.51 -4.34
N LEU A 12 15.26 -9.88 -5.21
CA LEU A 12 15.39 -9.96 -6.65
C LEU A 12 15.81 -8.59 -7.21
N SER A 13 16.54 -8.58 -8.32
CA SER A 13 16.62 -7.39 -9.15
C SER A 13 15.29 -7.21 -9.90
N ALA A 14 15.02 -5.99 -10.36
CA ALA A 14 13.88 -5.69 -11.20
C ALA A 14 13.85 -6.56 -12.48
N LEU A 15 15.03 -6.85 -13.05
CA LEU A 15 15.16 -7.73 -14.21
C LEU A 15 14.82 -9.18 -13.88
N GLU A 16 15.32 -9.71 -12.75
CA GLU A 16 14.97 -11.06 -12.31
C GLU A 16 13.47 -11.20 -12.07
N PHE A 17 12.85 -10.21 -11.41
CA PHE A 17 11.41 -10.19 -11.17
C PHE A 17 10.59 -10.11 -12.46
N ASP A 18 11.00 -9.27 -13.42
CA ASP A 18 10.38 -9.19 -14.75
C ASP A 18 10.40 -10.55 -15.47
N VAL A 19 11.57 -11.19 -15.54
CA VAL A 19 11.76 -12.47 -16.25
C VAL A 19 10.98 -13.61 -15.60
N ILE A 20 10.92 -13.70 -14.27
CA ILE A 20 10.12 -14.77 -13.61
C ILE A 20 8.62 -14.53 -13.74
N CYS A 21 8.17 -13.27 -13.78
CA CYS A 21 6.77 -12.94 -14.05
C CYS A 21 6.37 -13.32 -15.48
N GLU A 22 7.22 -13.03 -16.47
CA GLU A 22 7.03 -13.45 -17.87
C GLU A 22 6.98 -14.98 -17.97
N ALA A 23 7.98 -15.67 -17.42
CA ALA A 23 8.10 -17.13 -17.50
C ALA A 23 6.93 -17.87 -16.83
N ALA A 24 6.32 -17.26 -15.82
CA ALA A 24 5.16 -17.81 -15.13
C ALA A 24 3.81 -17.38 -15.73
N GLY A 25 3.82 -16.51 -16.75
CA GLY A 25 2.63 -16.07 -17.47
C GLY A 25 1.74 -15.10 -16.69
N PHE A 26 2.34 -14.24 -15.87
CA PHE A 26 1.61 -13.32 -14.97
C PHE A 26 1.41 -11.91 -15.55
N GLU A 27 1.94 -11.62 -16.74
CA GLU A 27 2.01 -10.26 -17.30
C GLU A 27 0.63 -9.57 -17.39
N ASP A 28 -0.40 -10.27 -17.85
CA ASP A 28 -1.75 -9.71 -18.01
C ASP A 28 -2.51 -9.50 -16.69
N ARG A 29 -2.07 -10.15 -15.61
CA ARG A 29 -2.78 -10.18 -14.31
C ARG A 29 -1.99 -9.54 -13.17
N ARG A 30 -0.72 -9.23 -13.38
CA ARG A 30 0.14 -8.59 -12.39
C ARG A 30 -0.50 -7.29 -11.93
N HIS A 31 -0.61 -7.11 -10.61
CA HIS A 31 -1.11 -5.87 -10.06
C HIS A 31 -0.13 -4.73 -10.43
N ILE A 32 -0.66 -3.68 -11.06
CA ILE A 32 0.10 -2.54 -11.62
C ILE A 32 1.06 -1.88 -10.62
N ILE A 33 0.79 -2.01 -9.32
CA ILE A 33 1.68 -1.51 -8.26
C ILE A 33 3.08 -2.14 -8.30
N LEU A 34 3.20 -3.38 -8.80
CA LEU A 34 4.44 -4.14 -8.89
C LEU A 34 5.12 -4.02 -10.25
N ASP A 35 4.66 -3.15 -11.15
CA ASP A 35 5.28 -3.01 -12.46
C ASP A 35 6.76 -2.62 -12.36
N VAL A 36 7.61 -3.36 -13.05
CA VAL A 36 9.04 -3.11 -13.16
C VAL A 36 9.40 -2.86 -14.62
N PRO A 37 10.51 -2.14 -14.91
CA PRO A 37 10.98 -1.99 -16.28
C PRO A 37 11.24 -3.34 -16.94
N SER A 38 10.88 -3.45 -18.21
CA SER A 38 11.08 -4.65 -19.03
C SER A 38 12.03 -4.33 -20.18
N PRO A 39 13.37 -4.35 -19.96
CA PRO A 39 14.35 -3.95 -20.95
C PRO A 39 14.56 -4.99 -22.07
N GLY A 40 15.22 -4.58 -23.16
CA GLY A 40 15.47 -5.41 -24.34
C GLY A 40 14.57 -4.98 -25.50
N SER A 41 15.02 -3.97 -26.26
CA SER A 41 14.21 -3.38 -27.34
C SER A 41 14.08 -4.32 -28.56
N THR A 42 14.98 -5.30 -28.67
CA THR A 42 14.98 -6.34 -29.69
C THR A 42 14.91 -7.73 -29.07
N TYR A 43 14.47 -8.72 -29.85
CA TYR A 43 14.44 -10.12 -29.41
C TYR A 43 15.82 -10.65 -28.98
N ALA A 44 16.90 -10.20 -29.63
CA ALA A 44 18.27 -10.63 -29.30
C ALA A 44 18.73 -10.04 -27.96
N GLU A 45 18.56 -8.72 -27.78
CA GLU A 45 18.85 -8.04 -26.51
C GLU A 45 18.04 -8.65 -25.36
N ARG A 46 16.75 -8.91 -25.59
CA ARG A 46 15.87 -9.54 -24.60
C ARG A 46 16.36 -10.94 -24.23
N ALA A 47 16.75 -11.76 -25.19
CA ALA A 47 17.26 -13.10 -24.93
C ALA A 47 18.53 -13.10 -24.08
N GLU A 48 19.43 -12.14 -24.28
CA GLU A 48 20.63 -11.97 -23.45
C GLU A 48 20.27 -11.59 -22.01
N LEU A 49 19.35 -10.65 -21.82
CA LEU A 49 18.88 -10.22 -20.50
C LEU A 49 18.16 -11.35 -19.74
N VAL A 50 17.33 -12.13 -20.44
CA VAL A 50 16.66 -13.32 -19.88
C VAL A 50 17.68 -14.36 -19.43
N ALA A 51 18.69 -14.64 -20.25
CA ALA A 51 19.75 -15.59 -19.90
C ALA A 51 20.54 -15.15 -18.65
N GLN A 52 20.88 -13.85 -18.57
CA GLN A 52 21.55 -13.25 -17.41
C GLN A 52 20.70 -13.37 -16.14
N ALA A 53 19.40 -13.09 -16.23
CA ALA A 53 18.49 -13.21 -15.09
C ALA A 53 18.44 -14.64 -14.56
N TRP A 54 18.30 -15.64 -15.44
CA TRP A 54 18.25 -17.05 -15.04
C TRP A 54 19.58 -17.55 -14.45
N GLU A 55 20.72 -17.09 -14.97
CA GLU A 55 22.03 -17.39 -14.38
C GLU A 55 22.14 -16.83 -12.96
N SER A 56 21.73 -15.58 -12.75
CA SER A 56 21.72 -14.93 -11.44
C SER A 56 20.78 -15.65 -10.45
N LEU A 57 19.57 -16.00 -10.87
CA LEU A 57 18.62 -16.77 -10.07
C LEU A 57 19.18 -18.12 -9.64
N ARG A 58 19.85 -18.86 -10.54
CA ARG A 58 20.53 -20.11 -10.20
C ARG A 58 21.65 -19.92 -9.19
N HIS A 59 22.44 -18.84 -9.33
CA HIS A 59 23.48 -18.50 -8.37
C HIS A 59 22.90 -18.21 -6.98
N LYS A 60 21.72 -17.58 -6.92
CA LYS A 60 20.94 -17.35 -5.69
C LYS A 60 20.19 -18.58 -5.17
N GLN A 61 20.27 -19.72 -5.88
CA GLN A 61 19.52 -20.94 -5.59
C GLN A 61 17.99 -20.78 -5.67
N LEU A 62 17.52 -19.76 -6.42
CA LEU A 62 16.10 -19.45 -6.62
C LEU A 62 15.50 -20.09 -7.89
N ALA A 63 16.31 -20.88 -8.60
CA ALA A 63 15.92 -21.54 -9.85
C ALA A 63 16.52 -22.95 -9.95
N GLU A 64 15.84 -23.82 -10.69
CA GLU A 64 16.30 -25.17 -10.99
C GLU A 64 17.66 -25.14 -11.71
N THR A 65 18.55 -26.08 -11.37
CA THR A 65 19.91 -26.10 -11.93
C THR A 65 19.95 -26.30 -13.45
N LYS A 66 18.93 -26.95 -14.03
CA LYS A 66 18.94 -27.40 -15.44
C LYS A 66 17.85 -26.78 -16.31
N ARG A 67 16.98 -25.95 -15.73
CA ARG A 67 15.81 -25.41 -16.41
C ARG A 67 15.60 -23.97 -15.97
N ASP A 68 15.07 -23.17 -16.88
CA ASP A 68 14.64 -21.80 -16.62
C ASP A 68 13.27 -21.84 -15.93
N ARG A 69 13.30 -22.32 -14.69
CA ARG A 69 12.15 -22.48 -13.80
C ARG A 69 12.59 -22.12 -12.40
N VAL A 70 11.82 -21.27 -11.73
CA VAL A 70 12.04 -20.94 -10.31
C VAL A 70 11.91 -22.19 -9.43
N ASP A 71 12.53 -22.18 -8.25
CA ASP A 71 12.32 -23.25 -7.28
C ASP A 71 10.85 -23.32 -6.80
N VAL A 72 10.53 -24.37 -6.04
CA VAL A 72 9.15 -24.63 -5.58
C VAL A 72 8.64 -23.55 -4.63
N GLU A 73 9.46 -23.09 -3.70
CA GLU A 73 9.08 -22.08 -2.70
C GLU A 73 8.81 -20.74 -3.38
N LEU A 74 9.69 -20.30 -4.27
CA LEU A 74 9.46 -19.08 -5.05
C LEU A 74 8.26 -19.23 -6.00
N ALA A 75 8.04 -20.41 -6.61
CA ALA A 75 6.87 -20.65 -7.44
C ALA A 75 5.55 -20.48 -6.66
N ASP A 76 5.49 -20.99 -5.43
CA ASP A 76 4.32 -20.87 -4.56
C ASP A 76 4.04 -19.41 -4.19
N LEU A 77 5.08 -18.64 -3.87
CA LEU A 77 4.98 -17.21 -3.59
C LEU A 77 4.50 -16.41 -4.79
N LEU A 78 5.01 -16.68 -5.99
CA LEU A 78 4.52 -16.00 -7.19
C LEU A 78 3.06 -16.35 -7.51
N GLY A 79 2.61 -17.56 -7.14
CA GLY A 79 1.20 -17.96 -7.20
C GLY A 79 0.27 -17.06 -6.38
N LEU A 80 0.75 -16.51 -5.26
CA LEU A 80 0.00 -15.54 -4.46
C LEU A 80 -0.12 -14.17 -5.16
N LEU A 81 0.87 -13.78 -5.97
CA LEU A 81 0.85 -12.53 -6.74
C LEU A 81 -0.05 -12.60 -7.98
N ASP A 82 -0.12 -13.74 -8.66
CA ASP A 82 -0.96 -13.93 -9.86
C ASP A 82 -2.46 -13.81 -9.54
N ARG A 83 -2.88 -14.36 -8.40
CA ARG A 83 -4.30 -14.44 -8.02
C ARG A 83 -4.51 -14.24 -6.53
N PRO A 84 -4.32 -13.01 -6.04
CA PRO A 84 -4.63 -12.68 -4.67
C PRO A 84 -6.15 -12.64 -4.46
N GLN A 85 -6.64 -13.33 -3.44
CA GLN A 85 -8.02 -13.23 -2.97
C GLN A 85 -8.27 -11.86 -2.35
N ARG A 86 -7.25 -11.30 -1.71
CA ARG A 86 -7.26 -9.96 -1.12
C ARG A 86 -5.87 -9.35 -1.12
N SER A 87 -5.80 -8.04 -1.25
CA SER A 87 -4.54 -7.31 -1.23
C SER A 87 -4.68 -5.87 -0.74
N ILE A 88 -3.57 -5.32 -0.27
CA ILE A 88 -3.39 -3.92 0.07
C ILE A 88 -2.23 -3.38 -0.77
N ASP A 89 -2.52 -2.43 -1.67
CA ASP A 89 -1.50 -1.75 -2.46
C ASP A 89 -0.98 -0.52 -1.72
N VAL A 90 0.34 -0.33 -1.73
CA VAL A 90 1.03 0.75 -1.02
C VAL A 90 1.79 1.60 -2.02
N ARG A 91 1.59 2.92 -1.97
CA ARG A 91 2.42 3.92 -2.67
C ARG A 91 3.04 4.84 -1.64
N ILE A 92 4.35 5.05 -1.71
CA ILE A 92 5.06 6.02 -0.89
C ILE A 92 5.84 6.97 -1.81
N TRP A 93 5.65 8.26 -1.58
CA TRP A 93 6.39 9.34 -2.20
C TRP A 93 7.36 9.92 -1.18
N ALA A 94 8.64 9.59 -1.33
CA ALA A 94 9.77 10.17 -0.62
C ALA A 94 10.81 10.66 -1.66
N ASP A 95 12.09 10.75 -1.29
CA ASP A 95 13.19 11.04 -2.24
C ASP A 95 13.23 10.03 -3.40
N ARG A 96 12.79 8.80 -3.13
CA ARG A 96 12.47 7.77 -4.13
C ARG A 96 11.06 7.23 -3.90
N SER A 97 10.40 6.80 -4.98
CA SER A 97 9.08 6.17 -4.87
C SER A 97 9.22 4.71 -4.46
N ILE A 98 8.55 4.33 -3.37
CA ILE A 98 8.44 2.94 -2.94
C ILE A 98 7.02 2.46 -3.23
N ARG A 99 6.91 1.26 -3.80
CA ARG A 99 5.62 0.64 -4.11
C ARG A 99 5.58 -0.73 -3.47
N ALA A 100 4.42 -1.16 -2.99
CA ALA A 100 4.29 -2.51 -2.46
C ALA A 100 2.91 -3.10 -2.70
N LEU A 101 2.83 -4.41 -2.66
CA LEU A 101 1.61 -5.18 -2.59
C LEU A 101 1.74 -6.16 -1.43
N ALA A 102 0.88 -6.01 -0.42
CA ALA A 102 0.65 -7.09 0.53
C ALA A 102 -0.55 -7.88 0.01
N CYS A 103 -0.42 -9.17 -0.25
CA CYS A 103 -1.54 -10.03 -0.67
C CYS A 103 -1.67 -11.30 0.18
N ALA A 104 -2.86 -11.91 0.16
CA ALA A 104 -3.12 -13.14 0.88
C ALA A 104 -4.18 -14.03 0.21
N ASN A 105 -3.98 -15.34 0.36
CA ASN A 105 -4.93 -16.41 0.03
C ASN A 105 -5.11 -17.30 1.27
N GLY A 106 -6.31 -17.31 1.86
CA GLY A 106 -6.52 -17.99 3.15
C GLY A 106 -5.56 -17.48 4.24
N GLY A 107 -4.77 -18.39 4.83
CA GLY A 107 -3.79 -18.11 5.88
C GLY A 107 -2.40 -17.71 5.37
N GLU A 108 -2.13 -17.87 4.08
CA GLU A 108 -0.83 -17.55 3.46
C GLU A 108 -0.86 -16.14 2.88
N GLY A 109 0.28 -15.45 2.94
CA GLY A 109 0.41 -14.11 2.39
C GLY A 109 1.84 -13.76 1.99
N LEU A 110 1.95 -12.67 1.25
CA LEU A 110 3.21 -12.18 0.72
C LEU A 110 3.19 -10.64 0.71
N LEU A 111 4.27 -10.04 1.18
CA LEU A 111 4.57 -8.63 0.96
C LEU A 111 5.63 -8.53 -0.14
N ALA A 112 5.27 -7.97 -1.29
CA ALA A 112 6.20 -7.61 -2.35
C ALA A 112 6.46 -6.10 -2.33
N VAL A 113 7.72 -5.67 -2.17
CA VAL A 113 8.13 -4.26 -2.18
C VAL A 113 9.04 -4.01 -3.37
N VAL A 114 8.68 -3.04 -4.21
CA VAL A 114 9.50 -2.54 -5.31
C VAL A 114 10.12 -1.22 -4.89
N ASP A 115 11.45 -1.20 -4.89
CA ASP A 115 12.23 -0.05 -4.46
C ASP A 115 13.47 0.14 -5.34
N GLY A 116 13.39 1.11 -6.26
CA GLY A 116 14.40 1.27 -7.30
C GLY A 116 14.46 0.04 -8.22
N ASP A 117 15.63 -0.58 -8.27
CA ASP A 117 15.94 -1.79 -9.05
C ASP A 117 15.86 -3.08 -8.23
N VAL A 118 15.34 -3.02 -7.00
CA VAL A 118 15.20 -4.16 -6.09
C VAL A 118 13.72 -4.49 -5.87
N VAL A 119 13.41 -5.78 -5.89
CA VAL A 119 12.13 -6.34 -5.48
C VAL A 119 12.36 -7.25 -4.26
N GLU A 120 11.83 -6.85 -3.11
CA GLU A 120 11.81 -7.66 -1.89
C GLU A 120 10.52 -8.48 -1.85
N LEU A 121 10.63 -9.79 -1.66
CA LEU A 121 9.50 -10.70 -1.46
C LEU A 121 9.59 -11.26 -0.03
N THR A 122 8.65 -10.89 0.83
CA THR A 122 8.60 -11.35 2.22
C THR A 122 7.35 -12.19 2.47
N PRO A 123 7.47 -13.51 2.67
CA PRO A 123 6.34 -14.32 3.10
C PRO A 123 5.80 -13.82 4.43
N ILE A 124 4.48 -13.70 4.55
CA ILE A 124 3.79 -13.23 5.76
C ILE A 124 2.57 -14.10 6.05
N ARG A 125 2.08 -14.08 7.29
CA ARG A 125 0.77 -14.63 7.61
C ARG A 125 -0.33 -13.79 6.97
N GLY A 126 -1.32 -14.44 6.37
CA GLY A 126 -2.45 -13.77 5.70
C GLY A 126 -3.31 -12.90 6.63
N GLY A 127 -3.25 -13.12 7.95
CA GLY A 127 -3.88 -12.28 8.97
C GLY A 127 -3.08 -11.02 9.35
N ALA A 128 -1.80 -10.93 8.97
CA ALA A 128 -0.93 -9.79 9.25
C ALA A 128 -0.87 -8.79 8.08
N LEU A 129 -1.78 -8.90 7.11
CA LEU A 129 -1.73 -8.20 5.82
C LEU A 129 -1.62 -6.67 5.98
N ALA A 130 -2.47 -6.08 6.83
CA ALA A 130 -2.50 -4.64 7.06
C ALA A 130 -1.24 -4.15 7.77
N ASP A 131 -0.79 -4.85 8.81
CA ASP A 131 0.42 -4.50 9.56
C ASP A 131 1.67 -4.62 8.66
N ALA A 132 1.73 -5.65 7.82
CA ALA A 132 2.80 -5.83 6.85
C ALA A 132 2.82 -4.69 5.80
N ALA A 133 1.67 -4.33 5.24
CA ALA A 133 1.54 -3.22 4.29
C ALA A 133 1.97 -1.88 4.91
N VAL A 134 1.50 -1.58 6.13
CA VAL A 134 1.85 -0.34 6.84
C VAL A 134 3.34 -0.30 7.20
N SER A 135 3.98 -1.44 7.46
CA SER A 135 5.41 -1.49 7.79
C SER A 135 6.32 -0.92 6.68
N VAL A 136 5.84 -0.85 5.44
CA VAL A 136 6.58 -0.26 4.31
C VAL A 136 6.79 1.25 4.51
N ALA A 137 5.89 1.92 5.26
CA ALA A 137 6.00 3.33 5.59
C ALA A 137 7.12 3.64 6.60
N GLY A 138 7.80 2.64 7.17
CA GLY A 138 8.74 2.85 8.26
C GLY A 138 8.06 3.18 9.59
N ASP A 139 8.86 3.35 10.64
CA ASP A 139 8.39 3.60 12.00
C ASP A 139 8.52 5.08 12.35
N VAL A 140 7.39 5.77 12.50
CA VAL A 140 7.31 7.19 12.82
C VAL A 140 6.22 7.38 13.88
N PRO A 141 6.52 8.05 15.01
CA PRO A 141 5.53 8.31 16.05
C PRO A 141 4.44 9.27 15.54
N PRO A 142 3.26 9.28 16.19
CA PRO A 142 2.20 10.21 15.82
C PRO A 142 2.65 11.65 16.14
N GLY A 143 2.38 12.57 15.21
CA GLY A 143 2.69 13.98 15.44
C GLY A 143 1.78 14.63 16.50
N PRO A 144 2.11 15.83 16.98
CA PRO A 144 1.23 16.57 17.87
C PRO A 144 0.01 17.11 17.13
N GLY A 145 -1.09 17.31 17.86
CA GLY A 145 -2.34 17.87 17.35
C GLY A 145 -3.54 17.03 17.78
N ARG A 146 -4.72 17.37 17.24
CA ARG A 146 -5.94 16.58 17.39
C ARG A 146 -6.50 16.24 16.02
N ALA A 147 -7.41 15.27 15.99
CA ALA A 147 -8.17 14.98 14.79
C ALA A 147 -9.02 16.20 14.39
N VAL A 148 -8.99 16.55 13.12
CA VAL A 148 -9.82 17.60 12.50
C VAL A 148 -10.52 17.02 11.28
N SER A 149 -11.83 17.24 11.19
CA SER A 149 -12.63 16.89 10.02
C SER A 149 -13.19 18.16 9.39
N LEU A 150 -12.96 18.33 8.10
CA LEU A 150 -13.41 19.50 7.34
C LEU A 150 -13.87 19.10 5.92
N PRO A 151 -14.68 19.93 5.25
CA PRO A 151 -15.06 19.67 3.88
C PRO A 151 -13.84 19.52 2.97
N ASN A 152 -13.80 18.43 2.19
CA ASN A 152 -12.66 18.11 1.35
C ASN A 152 -12.43 19.16 0.24
N ASP A 153 -13.52 19.74 -0.28
CA ASP A 153 -13.46 20.83 -1.27
C ASP A 153 -12.80 22.08 -0.69
N ALA A 154 -13.11 22.43 0.56
CA ALA A 154 -12.49 23.55 1.26
C ALA A 154 -10.99 23.30 1.49
N LEU A 155 -10.62 22.10 1.97
CA LEU A 155 -9.22 21.71 2.18
C LEU A 155 -8.40 21.82 0.89
N ARG A 156 -8.90 21.23 -0.21
CA ARG A 156 -8.21 21.24 -1.51
C ARG A 156 -8.06 22.66 -2.04
N LYS A 157 -9.14 23.46 -2.00
CA LYS A 157 -9.10 24.85 -2.48
C LYS A 157 -8.11 25.70 -1.70
N ALA A 158 -8.09 25.59 -0.36
CA ALA A 158 -7.14 26.34 0.45
C ALA A 158 -5.69 25.91 0.16
N SER A 159 -5.44 24.60 0.00
CA SER A 159 -4.13 24.06 -0.37
C SER A 159 -3.66 24.59 -1.74
N ASP A 160 -4.55 24.60 -2.73
CA ASP A 160 -4.25 25.07 -4.09
C ASP A 160 -3.92 26.58 -4.12
N VAL A 161 -4.62 27.40 -3.32
CA VAL A 161 -4.40 28.86 -3.26
C VAL A 161 -3.14 29.20 -2.45
N ALA A 162 -2.92 28.56 -1.31
CA ALA A 162 -1.79 28.86 -0.44
C ALA A 162 -0.43 28.46 -1.06
N GLY A 163 -0.44 27.38 -1.85
CA GLY A 163 0.77 26.79 -2.42
C GLY A 163 1.63 26.04 -1.38
N ALA A 164 2.70 25.41 -1.85
CA ALA A 164 3.60 24.64 -0.99
C ALA A 164 4.40 25.56 -0.04
N GLY A 165 4.60 25.11 1.19
CA GLY A 165 5.49 25.79 2.15
C GLY A 165 4.93 27.09 2.76
N ASN A 166 3.64 27.36 2.62
CA ASN A 166 2.99 28.58 3.13
C ASN A 166 1.92 28.27 4.18
N PRO A 167 2.30 27.88 5.41
CA PRO A 167 1.33 27.49 6.45
C PRO A 167 0.41 28.64 6.85
N LEU A 168 0.92 29.88 6.91
CA LEU A 168 0.11 31.05 7.26
C LEU A 168 -0.96 31.35 6.20
N GLY A 169 -0.57 31.36 4.92
CA GLY A 169 -1.53 31.50 3.83
C GLY A 169 -2.56 30.36 3.81
N PHE A 170 -2.14 29.14 4.13
CA PHE A 170 -3.05 27.99 4.20
C PHE A 170 -4.07 28.13 5.33
N THR A 171 -3.65 28.55 6.53
CA THR A 171 -4.57 28.88 7.63
C THR A 171 -5.52 30.01 7.24
N ASP A 172 -5.01 31.07 6.60
CA ASP A 172 -5.82 32.21 6.17
C ASP A 172 -6.92 31.80 5.18
N GLU A 173 -6.57 31.00 4.18
CA GLU A 173 -7.53 30.51 3.17
C GLU A 173 -8.57 29.56 3.75
N LEU A 174 -8.18 28.66 4.67
CA LEU A 174 -9.15 27.81 5.36
C LEU A 174 -10.19 28.66 6.12
N ARG A 175 -9.77 29.73 6.78
CA ARG A 175 -10.69 30.66 7.48
C ARG A 175 -11.59 31.42 6.52
N VAL A 176 -11.06 31.88 5.38
CA VAL A 176 -11.86 32.51 4.31
C VAL A 176 -12.96 31.57 3.81
N LEU A 177 -12.67 30.26 3.77
CA LEU A 177 -13.62 29.21 3.39
C LEU A 177 -14.55 28.76 4.53
N GLY A 178 -14.52 29.44 5.67
CA GLY A 178 -15.44 29.23 6.79
C GLY A 178 -15.03 28.12 7.76
N ILE A 179 -13.79 27.62 7.70
CA ILE A 179 -13.26 26.70 8.69
C ILE A 179 -12.96 27.46 9.99
N ALA A 180 -13.31 26.87 11.13
CA ALA A 180 -13.06 27.45 12.44
C ALA A 180 -11.56 27.74 12.65
N HIS A 181 -11.24 28.80 13.41
CA HIS A 181 -9.86 29.24 13.64
C HIS A 181 -8.97 28.09 14.11
N ASP A 182 -9.40 27.37 15.15
CA ASP A 182 -8.62 26.30 15.77
C ASP A 182 -8.44 25.11 14.81
N ASP A 183 -9.47 24.74 14.04
CA ASP A 183 -9.37 23.69 13.03
C ASP A 183 -8.41 24.08 11.89
N ALA A 184 -8.47 25.33 11.42
CA ALA A 184 -7.58 25.84 10.38
C ALA A 184 -6.12 25.88 10.84
N ALA A 185 -5.88 26.28 12.09
CA ALA A 185 -4.55 26.29 12.69
C ALA A 185 -4.01 24.85 12.87
N ASP A 186 -4.82 23.93 13.41
CA ASP A 186 -4.44 22.54 13.60
C ASP A 186 -4.11 21.85 12.28
N VAL A 187 -4.95 22.00 11.25
CA VAL A 187 -4.71 21.41 9.91
C VAL A 187 -3.42 21.97 9.28
N ALA A 188 -3.20 23.28 9.37
CA ALA A 188 -1.97 23.88 8.83
C ALA A 188 -0.72 23.41 9.58
N ASN A 189 -0.79 23.28 10.91
CA ASN A 189 0.30 22.74 11.71
C ASN A 189 0.62 21.28 11.38
N MET A 190 -0.40 20.45 11.17
CA MET A 190 -0.23 19.04 10.79
C MET A 190 0.30 18.87 9.35
N ALA A 191 0.11 19.87 8.48
CA ALA A 191 0.60 19.87 7.10
C ALA A 191 1.96 20.58 6.92
N HIS A 192 2.45 21.28 7.95
CA HIS A 192 3.70 22.03 7.89
C HIS A 192 4.90 21.08 7.76
N ASN A 193 5.87 21.44 6.90
CA ASN A 193 7.06 20.63 6.60
C ASN A 193 6.75 19.17 6.22
N MET A 194 5.63 18.95 5.50
CA MET A 194 5.28 17.65 4.98
C MET A 194 6.36 17.12 4.01
N GLY A 195 6.94 15.98 4.35
CA GLY A 195 7.95 15.28 3.57
C GLY A 195 7.40 14.01 2.93
N ILE A 196 7.62 12.87 3.60
CA ILE A 196 7.14 11.55 3.13
C ILE A 196 5.62 11.54 3.10
N ARG A 197 5.05 10.98 2.04
CA ARG A 197 3.61 10.77 1.89
C ARG A 197 3.36 9.35 1.44
N GLY A 198 2.20 8.79 1.75
CA GLY A 198 1.81 7.53 1.16
C GLY A 198 0.32 7.26 1.19
N GLN A 199 -0.07 6.20 0.49
CA GLN A 199 -1.44 5.76 0.34
C GLN A 199 -1.51 4.24 0.40
N PHE A 200 -2.58 3.76 1.03
CA PHE A 200 -3.02 2.38 1.06
C PHE A 200 -4.34 2.27 0.30
N GLY A 201 -4.40 1.38 -0.69
CA GLY A 201 -5.61 0.91 -1.34
C GLY A 201 -5.88 -0.54 -0.97
N ALA A 202 -7.12 -1.01 -1.09
CA ALA A 202 -7.45 -2.42 -0.88
C ALA A 202 -8.25 -2.96 -2.07
N GLU A 203 -7.96 -4.21 -2.43
CA GLU A 203 -8.66 -4.95 -3.48
C GLU A 203 -8.99 -6.38 -3.02
N SER A 204 -10.09 -6.92 -3.51
CA SER A 204 -10.46 -8.33 -3.34
C SER A 204 -10.83 -8.99 -4.67
N ASN A 205 -10.61 -10.31 -4.75
CA ASN A 205 -11.01 -11.13 -5.89
C ASN A 205 -11.22 -12.61 -5.51
N PRO A 206 -12.20 -12.94 -4.64
CA PRO A 206 -12.44 -14.33 -4.22
C PRO A 206 -12.81 -15.26 -5.38
N GLY A 207 -13.54 -14.75 -6.39
CA GLY A 207 -14.11 -15.52 -7.49
C GLY A 207 -13.29 -15.56 -8.78
N ARG A 208 -12.04 -15.07 -8.78
CA ARG A 208 -11.16 -14.98 -9.97
C ARG A 208 -11.76 -14.15 -11.12
N GLY A 209 -12.68 -13.24 -10.80
CA GLY A 209 -13.28 -12.28 -11.72
C GLY A 209 -12.47 -10.99 -11.80
N ARG A 210 -13.14 -9.88 -12.09
CA ARG A 210 -12.51 -8.55 -11.98
C ARG A 210 -12.38 -8.19 -10.49
N PRO A 211 -11.21 -7.72 -10.03
CA PRO A 211 -11.04 -7.29 -8.65
C PRO A 211 -12.03 -6.19 -8.27
N GLU A 212 -12.58 -6.28 -7.08
CA GLU A 212 -13.33 -5.21 -6.42
C GLU A 212 -12.35 -4.35 -5.64
N ARG A 213 -12.42 -3.03 -5.82
CA ARG A 213 -11.53 -2.07 -5.16
C ARG A 213 -12.33 -1.23 -4.16
N ALA A 214 -11.75 -1.02 -2.97
CA ALA A 214 -12.36 -0.21 -1.94
C ALA A 214 -12.66 1.21 -2.46
N GLY A 215 -13.74 1.82 -1.96
CA GLY A 215 -14.29 3.07 -2.49
C GLY A 215 -13.43 4.31 -2.18
N ARG A 216 -12.35 4.14 -1.42
CA ARG A 216 -11.43 5.20 -0.98
C ARG A 216 -10.01 4.66 -0.79
N VAL A 217 -9.12 5.53 -0.34
CA VAL A 217 -7.78 5.17 0.13
C VAL A 217 -7.60 5.64 1.58
N VAL A 218 -6.60 5.08 2.25
CA VAL A 218 -6.06 5.62 3.49
C VAL A 218 -4.75 6.29 3.16
N ALA A 219 -4.64 7.59 3.32
CA ALA A 219 -3.40 8.32 3.10
C ALA A 219 -2.69 8.60 4.42
N PHE A 220 -1.39 8.82 4.35
CA PHE A 220 -0.61 9.36 5.45
C PHE A 220 0.44 10.33 4.94
N HIS A 221 0.94 11.16 5.84
CA HIS A 221 2.11 11.98 5.61
C HIS A 221 2.92 12.16 6.89
N ASP A 222 4.22 12.32 6.71
CA ASP A 222 5.16 12.57 7.79
C ASP A 222 5.65 14.02 7.70
N THR A 223 5.81 14.62 8.87
CA THR A 223 6.49 15.90 9.04
C THR A 223 7.70 15.73 9.96
N ASP A 224 8.45 16.80 10.17
CA ASP A 224 9.48 16.87 11.21
C ASP A 224 8.95 16.69 12.63
N ARG A 225 7.62 16.67 12.82
CA ARG A 225 6.96 16.51 14.12
C ARG A 225 6.31 15.15 14.32
N GLY A 226 6.20 14.32 13.29
CA GLY A 226 5.61 12.98 13.35
C GLY A 226 4.66 12.69 12.20
N ARG A 227 3.93 11.57 12.32
CA ARG A 227 3.05 11.03 11.30
C ARG A 227 1.60 11.42 11.51
N TYR A 228 0.91 11.64 10.40
CA TYR A 228 -0.50 11.99 10.33
C TYR A 228 -1.21 11.13 9.30
N LEU A 229 -2.40 10.66 9.67
CA LEU A 229 -3.38 10.02 8.81
C LEU A 229 -4.20 11.07 8.06
N HIS A 230 -4.54 10.79 6.81
CA HIS A 230 -5.57 11.50 6.05
C HIS A 230 -6.55 10.51 5.41
N VAL A 231 -7.84 10.64 5.73
CA VAL A 231 -8.91 9.86 5.09
C VAL A 231 -9.99 10.77 4.55
N VAL A 232 -10.51 10.39 3.39
CA VAL A 232 -11.68 11.04 2.78
C VAL A 232 -12.86 10.08 2.87
N ARG A 233 -13.97 10.54 3.44
CA ARG A 233 -15.22 9.78 3.53
C ARG A 233 -16.37 10.61 2.99
N SER A 234 -17.28 9.97 2.27
CA SER A 234 -18.54 10.59 1.86
C SER A 234 -19.52 10.54 3.03
N SER A 235 -20.20 11.66 3.28
CA SER A 235 -21.35 11.75 4.18
C SER A 235 -22.62 11.27 3.47
N GLY A 236 -23.70 11.01 4.22
CA GLY A 236 -24.98 10.54 3.67
C GLY A 236 -25.64 11.51 2.68
N ASP A 237 -25.23 12.79 2.69
CA ASP A 237 -25.60 13.83 1.73
C ASP A 237 -24.70 13.87 0.47
N GLY A 238 -23.77 12.94 0.34
CA GLY A 238 -22.81 12.85 -0.78
C GLY A 238 -21.62 13.80 -0.66
N ARG A 239 -21.55 14.63 0.39
CA ARG A 239 -20.42 15.54 0.60
C ARG A 239 -19.19 14.78 1.08
N ALA A 240 -18.03 15.02 0.47
CA ALA A 240 -16.77 14.45 0.90
C ALA A 240 -16.15 15.25 2.06
N TRP A 241 -15.78 14.56 3.12
CA TRP A 241 -15.10 15.10 4.30
C TRP A 241 -13.70 14.52 4.42
N SER A 242 -12.73 15.40 4.62
CA SER A 242 -11.34 15.05 4.93
C SER A 242 -11.16 15.02 6.43
N THR A 243 -10.59 13.94 6.96
CA THR A 243 -10.15 13.84 8.35
C THR A 243 -8.65 13.71 8.39
N ILE A 244 -7.99 14.63 9.09
CA ILE A 244 -6.54 14.61 9.34
C ILE A 244 -6.33 14.41 10.85
N ALA A 245 -5.49 13.46 11.24
CA ALA A 245 -5.23 13.16 12.64
C ALA A 245 -3.82 12.62 12.86
N PRO A 246 -3.20 12.87 14.03
CA PRO A 246 -2.02 12.11 14.46
C PRO A 246 -2.25 10.60 14.36
N ALA A 247 -1.30 9.87 13.80
CA ALA A 247 -1.39 8.41 13.68
C ALA A 247 -0.02 7.76 13.71
N ASP A 248 0.10 6.68 14.47
CA ASP A 248 1.23 5.75 14.38
C ASP A 248 0.88 4.59 13.43
N ASN A 249 1.78 3.62 13.31
CA ASN A 249 1.56 2.44 12.47
C ASN A 249 0.41 1.56 12.95
N ALA A 250 0.18 1.46 14.26
CA ALA A 250 -0.94 0.69 14.79
C ALA A 250 -2.26 1.31 14.34
N ARG A 251 -2.38 2.64 14.41
CA ARG A 251 -3.54 3.38 13.93
C ARG A 251 -3.70 3.29 12.42
N LEU A 252 -2.63 3.42 11.64
CA LEU A 252 -2.70 3.22 10.19
C LEU A 252 -3.15 1.80 9.83
N ALA A 253 -2.67 0.78 10.55
CA ALA A 253 -3.06 -0.61 10.33
C ALA A 253 -4.55 -0.84 10.65
N GLU A 254 -5.12 -0.16 11.65
CA GLU A 254 -6.57 -0.17 11.90
C GLU A 254 -7.35 0.37 10.69
N TYR A 255 -6.96 1.52 10.15
CA TYR A 255 -7.62 2.09 8.98
C TYR A 255 -7.43 1.25 7.71
N ALA A 256 -6.28 0.60 7.55
CA ALA A 256 -6.03 -0.32 6.44
C ALA A 256 -6.88 -1.60 6.56
N ARG A 257 -7.09 -2.12 7.79
CA ARG A 257 -8.04 -3.21 8.05
C ARG A 257 -9.48 -2.80 7.74
N GLU A 258 -9.92 -1.62 8.21
CA GLU A 258 -11.23 -1.07 7.87
C GLU A 258 -11.41 -0.93 6.35
N LEU A 259 -10.38 -0.45 5.65
CA LEU A 259 -10.41 -0.32 4.19
C LEU A 259 -10.59 -1.68 3.51
N LEU A 260 -9.91 -2.71 3.99
CA LEU A 260 -10.01 -4.06 3.45
C LEU A 260 -11.41 -4.65 3.68
N THR A 261 -12.04 -4.40 4.83
CA THR A 261 -13.41 -4.87 5.11
C THR A 261 -14.47 -4.27 4.20
N GLU A 262 -14.18 -3.19 3.47
CA GLU A 262 -15.11 -2.65 2.46
C GLU A 262 -15.29 -3.59 1.26
N VAL A 263 -14.32 -4.49 1.01
CA VAL A 263 -14.31 -5.37 -0.16
C VAL A 263 -14.06 -6.84 0.18
N TRP A 264 -13.74 -7.16 1.43
CA TRP A 264 -13.45 -8.51 1.89
C TRP A 264 -14.08 -8.80 3.24
N ASP A 265 -15.13 -9.61 3.22
CA ASP A 265 -15.62 -10.27 4.43
C ASP A 265 -14.78 -11.53 4.67
N ASP A 266 -14.15 -11.62 5.84
CA ASP A 266 -13.37 -12.81 6.20
C ASP A 266 -14.31 -14.02 6.39
N PRO A 267 -14.29 -15.02 5.49
CA PRO A 267 -15.16 -16.18 5.61
C PRO A 267 -14.79 -17.09 6.79
N SER A 268 -13.63 -16.86 7.42
CA SER A 268 -13.17 -17.57 8.62
C SER A 268 -13.46 -16.84 9.93
N ALA A 269 -13.93 -15.58 9.87
CA ALA A 269 -14.36 -14.85 11.05
C ALA A 269 -15.70 -15.42 11.55
N PRO A 270 -15.87 -15.61 12.87
CA PRO A 270 -17.16 -16.02 13.41
C PRO A 270 -18.20 -14.96 13.05
N SER A 271 -19.35 -15.39 12.51
CA SER A 271 -20.48 -14.50 12.24
C SER A 271 -20.81 -13.72 13.53
N PRO A 272 -21.05 -12.40 13.46
CA PRO A 272 -21.55 -11.68 14.62
C PRO A 272 -22.87 -12.33 15.04
N GLY A 273 -22.85 -13.00 16.19
CA GLY A 273 -24.00 -13.71 16.71
C GLY A 273 -25.20 -12.76 16.76
N LEU A 274 -26.30 -13.18 16.14
CA LEU A 274 -27.61 -12.62 16.43
C LEU A 274 -27.96 -13.02 17.87
N ASP A 275 -27.44 -12.27 18.85
CA ASP A 275 -27.95 -12.33 20.20
C ASP A 275 -29.35 -11.73 20.18
N GLY A 276 -30.31 -12.64 20.09
CA GLY A 276 -31.73 -12.34 20.19
C GLY A 276 -32.01 -11.64 21.51
N VAL A 277 -32.41 -10.37 21.42
CA VAL A 277 -33.14 -9.71 22.49
C VAL A 277 -34.57 -10.22 22.45
N THR A 278 -34.79 -11.34 23.14
CA THR A 278 -36.08 -11.62 23.77
C THR A 278 -35.95 -11.20 25.22
N VAL A 279 -36.55 -10.07 25.60
CA VAL A 279 -37.55 -9.88 26.68
C VAL A 279 -38.13 -8.47 26.51
#